data_AF-A0A942V2N2-F1
#
_entry.id   AF-A0A942V2N2-F1
#
_cell.length_a   1.000
_cell.length_b   1.000
_cell.length_c   1.000
_cell.angle_alpha   90.00
_cell.angle_beta   90.00
_cell.angle_gamma   90.00
#
_symmetry.space_group_name_H-M   'P 1'
#
loop_
_entity.id
_entity.type
_entity.pdbx_description
1 polymer ?
#
loop_
_entity_poly.entity_id
_entity_poly.type
_entity_poly.pdbx_seq_one_letter_code
_entity_poly.pdbx_strand_id
1 'polypeptide(L)'
;MIKAIQKRIKNNKGFTLVELIVVLAILGIIAAIAVPKFLDFQDDAAWKADIASAANIGKTAELAYANGDIDDTTTDILTELESKYLDNNQTTPQYGTNTFDVTITDGKAEIKYGSGGTVLYPNPPDDKPEKK
;
A
#
# COMPACT_ATOMS: atom_id res chain seq x y z
N MET A 1 8.23 -40.30 47.65
CA MET A 1 7.70 -39.83 46.35
C MET A 1 8.61 -38.84 45.60
N ILE A 2 9.51 -38.11 46.28
CA ILE A 2 10.42 -37.11 45.66
C ILE A 2 11.48 -37.72 44.70
N LYS A 3 11.91 -38.97 44.91
CA LYS A 3 12.92 -39.65 44.07
C LYS A 3 12.52 -39.86 42.61
N ALA A 4 11.21 -39.94 42.30
CA ALA A 4 10.72 -40.15 40.94
C ALA A 4 10.82 -38.87 40.08
N ILE A 5 10.74 -37.69 40.69
CA ILE A 5 10.86 -36.38 40.02
C ILE A 5 12.32 -36.09 39.67
N GLN A 6 13.26 -36.40 40.56
CA GLN A 6 14.71 -36.25 40.31
C GLN A 6 15.24 -37.10 39.14
N LYS A 7 14.60 -38.25 38.84
CA LYS A 7 15.03 -39.13 37.75
C LYS A 7 14.69 -38.60 36.35
N ARG A 8 13.71 -37.69 36.22
CA ARG A 8 13.29 -37.12 34.92
C ARG A 8 14.18 -35.97 34.43
N ILE A 9 14.95 -35.31 35.31
CA ILE A 9 15.83 -34.18 34.96
C ILE A 9 17.13 -34.65 34.27
N LYS A 10 17.53 -35.91 34.45
CA LYS A 10 18.80 -36.45 33.94
C LYS A 10 18.82 -36.83 32.45
N ASN A 11 17.71 -36.64 31.73
CA ASN A 11 17.60 -37.01 30.31
C ASN A 11 17.16 -35.84 29.40
N ASN A 12 17.32 -34.61 29.87
CA ASN A 12 17.11 -33.43 29.05
C ASN A 12 18.32 -33.27 28.11
N LYS A 13 18.27 -33.92 26.94
CA LYS A 13 19.09 -33.55 25.80
C LYS A 13 18.64 -32.15 25.36
N GLY A 14 19.18 -31.12 26.03
CA GLY A 14 18.92 -29.73 25.71
C GLY A 14 19.46 -29.38 24.32
N PHE A 15 18.83 -28.39 23.70
CA PHE A 15 19.27 -27.80 22.43
C PHE A 15 20.71 -27.29 22.56
N THR A 16 21.58 -27.64 21.62
CA THR A 16 22.97 -27.16 21.64
C THR A 16 23.03 -25.73 21.10
N LEU A 17 23.97 -24.92 21.61
CA LEU A 17 24.21 -23.57 21.07
C LEU A 17 24.62 -23.62 19.59
N VAL A 18 25.33 -24.69 19.18
CA VAL A 18 25.75 -24.90 17.79
C VAL A 18 24.54 -25.10 16.88
N GLU A 19 23.54 -25.88 17.29
CA GLU A 19 22.29 -26.06 16.53
C GLU A 19 21.55 -24.72 16.36
N LEU A 20 21.51 -23.87 17.39
CA LEU A 20 20.90 -22.54 17.27
C LEU A 20 21.64 -21.66 16.27
N ILE A 21 22.98 -21.66 16.32
CA ILE A 21 23.82 -20.83 15.45
C ILE A 21 23.66 -21.24 13.99
N VAL A 22 23.62 -22.53 13.68
CA VAL A 22 23.44 -23.01 12.29
C VAL A 22 22.05 -22.62 11.75
N VAL A 23 21.01 -22.73 12.58
CA VAL A 23 19.64 -22.33 12.18
C VAL A 23 19.58 -20.83 11.88
N LEU A 24 20.14 -19.99 12.76
CA LEU A 24 20.19 -18.54 12.54
C LEU A 24 21.02 -18.17 11.32
N ALA A 25 22.10 -18.89 11.03
CA ALA A 25 22.90 -18.68 9.83
C ALA A 25 22.09 -18.94 8.55
N ILE A 26 21.32 -20.04 8.49
CA ILE A 26 20.46 -20.35 7.34
C ILE A 26 19.31 -19.33 7.22
N LEU A 27 18.65 -19.00 8.33
CA LEU A 27 17.59 -17.97 8.36
C LEU A 27 18.12 -16.61 7.90
N GLY A 28 19.35 -16.25 8.27
CA GLY A 28 19.99 -15.01 7.83
C GLY A 28 20.19 -14.94 6.32
N ILE A 29 20.63 -16.04 5.69
CA ILE A 29 20.81 -16.12 4.23
C ILE A 29 19.45 -15.97 3.51
N ILE A 30 18.42 -16.68 3.98
CA ILE A 30 17.08 -16.59 3.39
C ILE A 30 16.50 -15.18 3.56
N ALA A 31 16.62 -14.60 4.76
CA ALA A 31 16.12 -13.26 5.05
C ALA A 31 16.77 -12.20 4.16
N ALA A 32 18.08 -12.31 3.90
CA ALA A 32 18.79 -11.36 3.04
C ALA A 32 18.23 -11.28 1.62
N ILE A 33 17.70 -12.39 1.07
CA ILE A 33 17.10 -12.44 -0.27
C ILE A 33 15.59 -12.17 -0.21
N ALA A 34 14.92 -12.65 0.83
CA ALA A 34 13.47 -12.58 0.96
C ALA A 34 12.97 -11.17 1.28
N VAL A 35 13.67 -10.45 2.17
CA VAL A 35 13.27 -9.10 2.60
C VAL A 35 13.17 -8.10 1.44
N PRO A 36 14.20 -7.89 0.59
CA PRO A 36 14.10 -6.92 -0.51
C PRO A 36 12.98 -7.29 -1.49
N LYS A 37 12.84 -8.57 -1.86
CA LYS A 37 11.75 -9.03 -2.73
C LYS A 37 10.36 -8.79 -2.14
N PHE A 38 10.21 -9.01 -0.83
CA PHE A 38 8.96 -8.79 -0.15
C PHE A 38 8.58 -7.30 -0.07
N LEU A 39 9.57 -6.41 0.04
CA LEU A 39 9.34 -4.96 -0.04
C LEU A 39 8.89 -4.56 -1.45
N ASP A 40 9.54 -5.07 -2.49
CA ASP A 40 9.14 -4.81 -3.89
C ASP A 40 7.70 -5.27 -4.18
N PHE A 41 7.31 -6.45 -3.68
CA PHE A 41 5.94 -6.95 -3.83
C PHE A 41 4.90 -6.11 -3.09
N GLN A 42 5.23 -5.63 -1.89
CA GLN A 42 4.34 -4.71 -1.17
C GLN A 42 4.16 -3.40 -1.94
N ASP A 43 5.24 -2.88 -2.53
CA ASP A 43 5.20 -1.67 -3.33
C ASP A 43 4.36 -1.84 -4.60
N ASP A 44 4.48 -2.98 -5.28
CA ASP A 44 3.65 -3.31 -6.45
C ASP A 44 2.17 -3.45 -6.08
N ALA A 45 1.88 -4.06 -4.91
CA ALA A 45 0.52 -4.21 -4.43
C ALA A 45 -0.10 -2.85 -4.06
N ALA A 46 0.66 -2.00 -3.36
CA ALA A 46 0.25 -0.65 -3.02
C ALA A 46 -0.01 0.20 -4.28
N TRP A 47 0.86 0.12 -5.28
CA TRP A 47 0.69 0.83 -6.53
C TRP A 47 -0.58 0.42 -7.30
N LYS A 48 -0.84 -0.90 -7.38
CA LYS A 48 -2.07 -1.41 -8.02
C LYS A 48 -3.33 -1.03 -7.25
N ALA A 49 -3.25 -0.98 -5.91
CA ALA A 49 -4.34 -0.47 -5.09
C ALA A 49 -4.62 1.00 -5.39
N ASP A 50 -3.58 1.81 -5.56
CA ASP A 50 -3.72 3.24 -5.88
C ASP A 50 -4.32 3.48 -7.27
N ILE A 51 -3.95 2.68 -8.27
CA ILE A 51 -4.62 2.72 -9.59
C ILE A 51 -6.12 2.44 -9.45
N ALA A 52 -6.50 1.44 -8.66
CA ALA A 52 -7.90 1.11 -8.43
C ALA A 52 -8.64 2.23 -7.67
N SER A 53 -8.01 2.80 -6.64
CA SER A 53 -8.55 3.94 -5.90
C SER A 53 -8.72 5.16 -6.81
N ALA A 54 -7.72 5.51 -7.62
CA ALA A 54 -7.80 6.60 -8.58
C ALA A 54 -8.92 6.40 -9.60
N ALA A 55 -9.14 5.17 -10.07
CA ALA A 55 -10.27 4.87 -10.96
C ALA A 55 -11.63 5.08 -10.28
N ASN A 56 -11.75 4.77 -9.00
CA ASN A 56 -12.97 5.05 -8.23
C ASN A 56 -13.16 6.55 -8.02
N ILE A 57 -12.09 7.28 -7.62
CA ILE A 57 -12.13 8.73 -7.44
C ILE A 57 -12.51 9.42 -8.75
N GLY A 58 -11.88 9.04 -9.87
CA GLY A 58 -12.16 9.62 -11.19
C GLY A 58 -13.61 9.46 -11.60
N LYS A 59 -14.18 8.26 -11.47
CA LYS A 59 -15.60 8.01 -11.75
C LYS A 59 -16.53 8.81 -10.84
N THR A 60 -16.20 8.88 -9.55
CA THR A 60 -16.98 9.66 -8.58
C THR A 60 -16.92 11.15 -8.89
N ALA A 61 -15.76 11.67 -9.32
CA ALA A 61 -15.62 13.05 -9.78
C ALA A 61 -16.50 13.33 -11.01
N GLU A 62 -16.48 12.45 -12.01
CA GLU A 62 -17.35 12.58 -13.20
C GLU A 62 -18.85 12.57 -12.81
N LEU A 63 -19.24 11.70 -11.88
CA LEU A 63 -20.62 11.67 -11.36
C LEU A 63 -20.98 12.94 -10.59
N ALA A 64 -20.09 13.43 -9.72
CA ALA A 64 -20.29 14.66 -8.96
C ALA A 64 -20.43 15.88 -9.90
N TYR A 65 -19.66 15.92 -10.98
CA TYR A 65 -19.79 16.95 -12.02
C TYR A 65 -21.13 16.86 -12.74
N ALA A 66 -21.56 15.66 -13.14
CA ALA A 66 -22.85 15.46 -13.77
C ALA A 66 -24.03 15.85 -12.86
N ASN A 67 -23.85 15.73 -11.54
CA ASN A 67 -24.82 16.18 -10.54
C ASN A 67 -24.75 17.69 -10.26
N GLY A 68 -23.71 18.39 -10.73
CA GLY A 68 -23.47 19.81 -10.46
C GLY A 68 -22.90 20.10 -9.07
N ASP A 69 -22.37 19.09 -8.37
CA ASP A 69 -21.71 19.26 -7.07
C ASP A 69 -20.30 19.84 -7.19
N ILE A 70 -19.64 19.60 -8.32
CA ILE A 70 -18.32 20.14 -8.65
C ILE A 70 -18.34 20.66 -10.09
N ASP A 71 -17.44 21.57 -10.40
CA ASP A 71 -17.23 22.13 -11.74
C ASP A 71 -15.73 22.34 -12.03
N ASP A 72 -15.42 22.82 -13.24
CA ASP A 72 -14.05 23.07 -13.71
C ASP A 72 -13.31 24.15 -12.90
N THR A 73 -14.00 24.91 -12.04
CA THR A 73 -13.43 25.97 -11.20
C THR A 73 -13.29 25.56 -9.73
N THR A 74 -13.86 24.41 -9.36
CA THR A 74 -13.84 23.89 -8.01
C THR A 74 -12.40 23.62 -7.59
N THR A 75 -11.98 24.28 -6.52
CA THR A 75 -10.67 24.04 -5.88
C THR A 75 -10.84 22.92 -4.86
N ASP A 76 -9.81 22.09 -4.67
CA ASP A 76 -9.79 20.98 -3.72
C ASP A 76 -10.94 19.96 -3.91
N ILE A 77 -11.17 19.57 -5.18
CA ILE A 77 -12.20 18.59 -5.56
C ILE A 77 -12.12 17.33 -4.68
N LEU A 78 -10.91 16.86 -4.34
CA LEU A 78 -10.75 15.66 -3.51
C LEU A 78 -11.47 15.79 -2.16
N THR A 79 -11.37 16.95 -1.50
CA THR A 79 -12.03 17.19 -0.21
C THR A 79 -13.56 17.25 -0.35
N GLU A 80 -14.07 17.84 -1.44
CA GLU A 80 -15.51 17.85 -1.71
C GLU A 80 -16.05 16.43 -1.93
N LEU A 81 -15.30 15.59 -2.65
CA LEU A 81 -15.64 14.19 -2.86
C LEU A 81 -15.56 13.37 -1.57
N GLU A 82 -14.57 13.60 -0.71
CA GLU A 82 -14.48 12.99 0.62
C GLU A 82 -15.67 13.35 1.51
N SER A 83 -16.14 14.60 1.45
CA SER A 83 -17.26 15.02 2.31
C SER A 83 -18.60 14.38 1.92
N LYS A 84 -18.76 13.96 0.66
CA LYS A 84 -20.07 13.56 0.11
C LYS A 84 -20.13 12.13 -0.39
N TYR A 85 -19.03 11.59 -0.91
CA TYR A 85 -19.04 10.40 -1.75
C TYR A 85 -17.98 9.36 -1.41
N LEU A 86 -16.86 9.76 -0.81
CA LEU A 86 -15.69 8.90 -0.60
C LEU A 86 -15.26 8.86 0.87
N ASP A 87 -14.70 7.73 1.28
CA ASP A 87 -14.03 7.62 2.58
C ASP A 87 -12.56 8.03 2.47
N ASN A 88 -11.99 8.62 3.52
CA ASN A 88 -10.59 9.05 3.58
C ASN A 88 -9.57 7.92 3.29
N ASN A 89 -9.95 6.67 3.57
CA ASN A 89 -9.13 5.49 3.34
C ASN A 89 -9.03 5.12 1.85
N GLN A 90 -9.88 5.72 1.00
CA GLN A 90 -9.86 5.54 -0.46
C GLN A 90 -9.13 6.69 -1.18
N THR A 91 -8.93 7.82 -0.52
CA THR A 91 -8.33 9.03 -1.09
C THR A 91 -6.88 9.26 -0.67
N THR A 92 -6.35 8.40 0.20
CA THR A 92 -4.94 8.40 0.57
C THR A 92 -4.19 7.32 -0.21
N PRO A 93 -3.18 7.68 -1.02
CA PRO A 93 -2.35 6.70 -1.70
C PRO A 93 -1.59 5.80 -0.71
N GLN A 94 -1.49 4.52 -1.03
CA GLN A 94 -0.74 3.52 -0.27
C GLN A 94 0.71 3.40 -0.76
N TYR A 95 0.96 3.71 -2.03
CA TYR A 95 2.30 3.76 -2.58
C TYR A 95 2.97 5.09 -2.23
N GLY A 96 4.17 5.04 -1.66
CA GLY A 96 4.97 6.23 -1.35
C GLY A 96 4.28 7.20 -0.37
N THR A 97 4.50 8.50 -0.55
CA THR A 97 4.03 9.56 0.37
C THR A 97 3.27 10.69 -0.32
N ASN A 98 2.96 10.55 -1.61
CA ASN A 98 2.22 11.56 -2.37
C ASN A 98 0.71 11.48 -2.09
N THR A 99 -0.01 12.49 -2.57
CA THR A 99 -1.48 12.60 -2.55
C THR A 99 -2.07 12.28 -3.93
N PHE A 100 -3.39 12.04 -3.99
CA PHE A 100 -4.10 12.12 -5.27
C PHE A 100 -4.43 13.58 -5.58
N ASP A 101 -4.08 14.03 -6.78
CA ASP A 101 -4.48 15.32 -7.30
C ASP A 101 -5.63 15.10 -8.29
N VAL A 102 -6.79 15.65 -7.98
CA VAL A 102 -8.02 15.49 -8.76
C VAL A 102 -8.28 16.75 -9.57
N THR A 103 -8.43 16.58 -10.87
CA THR A 103 -8.84 17.67 -11.78
C THR A 103 -10.01 17.22 -12.63
N ILE A 104 -10.91 18.14 -12.94
CA ILE A 104 -11.98 17.92 -13.90
C ILE A 104 -11.91 19.01 -14.96
N THR A 105 -12.13 18.63 -16.22
CA THR A 105 -12.16 19.58 -17.34
C THR A 105 -13.20 19.09 -18.33
N ASP A 106 -14.22 19.90 -18.59
CA ASP A 106 -15.31 19.56 -19.51
C ASP A 106 -15.94 18.19 -19.15
N GLY A 107 -16.16 17.97 -17.85
CA GLY A 107 -16.76 16.75 -17.30
C GLY A 107 -15.89 15.49 -17.36
N LYS A 108 -14.62 15.60 -17.75
CA LYS A 108 -13.66 14.49 -17.74
C LYS A 108 -12.72 14.60 -16.56
N ALA A 109 -12.67 13.57 -15.72
CA ALA A 109 -11.77 13.55 -14.58
C ALA A 109 -10.37 13.07 -14.97
N GLU A 110 -9.36 13.69 -14.38
CA GLU A 110 -7.97 13.25 -14.42
C GLU A 110 -7.46 13.18 -12.98
N ILE A 111 -6.99 11.99 -12.59
CA ILE A 111 -6.43 11.72 -11.27
C ILE A 111 -4.92 11.50 -11.42
N LYS A 112 -4.12 12.28 -10.72
CA LYS A 112 -2.65 12.15 -10.69
C LYS A 112 -2.16 11.66 -9.34
N TYR A 113 -1.07 10.91 -9.36
CA TYR A 113 -0.29 10.58 -8.18
C TYR A 113 0.76 11.68 -7.94
N GLY A 114 0.50 12.56 -6.96
CA GLY A 114 1.29 13.74 -6.63
C GLY A 114 1.07 14.92 -7.58
N SER A 115 1.47 16.11 -7.12
CA SER A 115 1.26 17.35 -7.88
C SER A 115 2.09 17.42 -9.15
N GLY A 116 1.39 17.50 -10.29
CA GLY A 116 1.99 17.38 -11.62
C GLY A 116 2.60 16.00 -11.90
N GLY A 117 2.23 14.99 -11.11
CA GLY A 117 2.80 13.65 -11.18
C GLY A 117 2.13 12.75 -12.21
N THR A 118 2.20 11.44 -11.95
CA THR A 118 1.81 10.41 -12.92
C THR A 118 0.30 10.28 -13.00
N VAL A 119 -0.27 10.35 -14.21
CA VAL A 119 -1.71 10.18 -14.42
C VAL A 119 -2.11 8.73 -14.19
N LEU A 120 -3.04 8.49 -13.27
CA LEU A 120 -3.57 7.17 -12.95
C LEU A 120 -4.93 6.89 -13.60
N TYR A 121 -5.70 7.94 -13.84
CA TYR A 121 -7.00 7.87 -14.47
C TYR A 121 -7.12 9.02 -15.47
N PRO A 122 -7.65 8.79 -16.69
CA PRO A 122 -8.34 7.56 -17.12
C PRO A 122 -7.44 6.43 -17.62
N ASN A 123 -6.18 6.73 -17.96
CA ASN A 123 -5.25 5.77 -18.53
C ASN A 123 -4.02 5.61 -17.61
N PRO A 124 -4.02 4.62 -16.69
CA PRO A 124 -2.89 4.39 -15.80
C PRO A 124 -1.63 3.97 -16.58
N PRO A 125 -0.43 4.27 -16.07
CA PRO A 125 0.81 3.81 -16.67
C PRO A 125 1.01 2.30 -16.44
N ASP A 126 1.82 1.68 -17.30
CA ASP A 126 2.19 0.27 -17.15
C ASP A 126 3.09 0.04 -15.91
N ASP A 127 4.00 0.99 -15.65
CA ASP A 127 5.00 0.90 -14.59
C ASP A 127 4.75 1.93 -13.49
N LYS A 128 5.10 1.55 -12.25
CA LYS A 128 5.08 2.47 -11.10
C LYS A 128 6.18 3.52 -11.25
N PRO A 129 5.94 4.79 -10.86
CA PRO A 129 6.98 5.80 -10.85
C PRO A 129 8.09 5.42 -9.86
N GLU A 130 9.27 6.01 -10.00
CA GLU A 130 10.30 5.86 -8.99
C GLU A 130 9.80 6.42 -7.64
N LYS A 131 10.03 5.64 -6.58
CA LYS A 131 9.70 6.04 -5.21
C LYS A 131 10.55 7.27 -4.87
N LYS A 132 9.93 8.45 -4.84
CA LYS A 132 10.56 9.68 -4.37
C LYS A 132 10.62 9.73 -2.84
#